data_AF-A0A7S1PVU5-F1
#
_entry.id   AF-A0A7S1PVU5-F1
#
_cell.length_a   1.000
_cell.length_b   1.000
_cell.length_c   1.000
_cell.angle_alpha   90.00
_cell.angle_beta   90.00
_cell.angle_gamma   90.00
#
_symmetry.space_group_name_H-M   'P 1'
#
loop_
_entity.id
_entity.type
_entity.pdbx_description
1 polymer ?
#
loop_
_entity_poly.entity_id
_entity_poly.type
_entity_poly.pdbx_seq_one_letter_code
_entity_poly.pdbx_strand_id
1 'polypeptide(L)'
;MRGVALALVLVAATLASSGRASLHVDLSALVRPLPESVSEWTPIDVETWVNRTLGYPEYSSIVREHLIDGPTLVMLDVEKTFAPKYHVHGVKFRAHIDILRGRCACPQRATDFWSFFETRSDIVLRLGSFLAFAPRAGFV
;
A
#
# COMPACT_ATOMS: atom_id res chain seq x y z
N MET A 1 -29.66 1.53 -26.17
CA MET A 1 -28.78 1.73 -25.00
C MET A 1 -28.76 3.21 -24.57
N ARG A 2 -29.90 3.78 -24.16
CA ARG A 2 -30.02 5.18 -23.68
C ARG A 2 -30.75 5.29 -22.32
N GLY A 3 -31.16 4.16 -21.74
CA GLY A 3 -31.98 4.13 -20.51
C GLY A 3 -31.20 4.15 -19.19
N VAL A 4 -29.93 3.71 -19.18
CA VAL A 4 -29.15 3.59 -17.93
C VAL A 4 -28.63 4.96 -17.45
N ALA A 5 -28.29 5.85 -18.38
CA ALA A 5 -27.82 7.19 -18.06
C ALA A 5 -28.92 8.08 -17.44
N LEU A 6 -30.18 7.88 -17.84
CA LEU A 6 -31.31 8.63 -17.27
C LEU A 6 -31.62 8.21 -15.83
N ALA A 7 -31.44 6.93 -15.48
CA ALA A 7 -31.67 6.44 -14.13
C ALA A 7 -30.67 7.02 -13.12
N LEU A 8 -29.40 7.18 -13.51
CA LEU A 8 -28.35 7.77 -12.65
C LEU A 8 -28.56 9.26 -12.38
N VAL A 9 -29.05 10.02 -13.37
CA VAL A 9 -29.32 11.46 -13.19
C VAL A 9 -30.56 11.70 -12.32
N LEU A 10 -31.58 10.84 -12.40
CA LEU A 10 -32.79 10.92 -11.57
C LEU A 10 -32.55 10.58 -10.09
N VAL A 11 -31.60 9.70 -9.78
CA VAL A 11 -31.17 9.42 -8.40
C VAL A 11 -30.39 10.61 -7.82
N ALA A 12 -29.55 11.27 -8.62
CA ALA A 12 -28.81 12.45 -8.17
C ALA A 12 -29.72 13.68 -7.92
N ALA A 13 -30.78 13.85 -8.73
CA ALA A 13 -31.70 14.98 -8.59
C ALA A 13 -32.70 14.82 -7.43
N THR A 14 -33.07 13.59 -7.06
CA THR A 14 -33.98 13.34 -5.92
C THR A 14 -33.28 13.43 -4.57
N LEU A 15 -31.95 13.30 -4.51
CA LEU A 15 -31.16 13.45 -3.28
C LEU A 15 -30.85 14.92 -2.91
N ALA A 16 -31.11 15.88 -3.81
CA ALA A 16 -30.80 17.29 -3.57
C ALA A 16 -31.88 18.05 -2.77
N SER A 17 -33.08 17.48 -2.57
CA SER A 17 -34.20 18.19 -1.90
C SER A 17 -34.55 17.70 -0.50
N SER A 18 -33.89 16.65 0.02
CA SER A 18 -34.12 16.19 1.40
C SER A 18 -32.92 16.58 2.28
N GLY A 19 -33.15 17.54 3.16
CA GLY A 19 -32.13 18.12 4.02
C GLY A 19 -31.41 17.07 4.90
N ARG A 20 -30.10 17.31 5.09
CA ARG A 20 -29.25 16.74 6.15
C ARG A 20 -29.49 15.24 6.44
N ALA A 21 -29.17 14.39 5.49
CA ALA A 21 -28.59 13.09 5.80
C ALA A 21 -27.10 13.16 5.45
N SER A 22 -26.22 13.20 6.46
CA SER A 22 -24.80 12.93 6.24
C SER A 22 -24.73 11.47 5.80
N LEU A 23 -24.65 11.26 4.49
CA LEU A 23 -24.42 9.94 3.90
C LEU A 23 -22.95 9.62 4.18
N HIS A 24 -22.70 9.07 5.37
CA HIS A 24 -21.45 8.38 5.65
C HIS A 24 -21.46 7.12 4.79
N VAL A 25 -21.12 7.26 3.50
CA VAL A 25 -20.87 6.11 2.63
C VAL A 25 -19.69 5.40 3.25
N ASP A 26 -19.95 4.25 3.87
CA ASP A 26 -18.89 3.40 4.38
C ASP A 26 -18.19 2.75 3.18
N LEU A 27 -17.20 3.46 2.62
CA LEU A 27 -16.38 2.98 1.51
C LEU A 27 -15.63 1.68 1.85
N SER A 28 -15.51 1.34 3.13
CA SER A 28 -14.94 0.07 3.62
C SER A 28 -15.78 -1.12 3.16
N ALA A 29 -17.09 -0.96 2.99
CA ALA A 29 -18.00 -2.03 2.56
C ALA A 29 -17.85 -2.40 1.06
N LEU A 30 -17.21 -1.55 0.26
CA LEU A 30 -16.90 -1.83 -1.15
C LEU A 30 -15.55 -2.55 -1.32
N VAL A 31 -14.81 -2.73 -0.22
CA VAL A 31 -13.48 -3.33 -0.23
C VAL A 31 -13.61 -4.80 0.12
N ARG A 32 -13.42 -5.67 -0.87
CA ARG A 32 -13.22 -7.10 -0.62
C ARG A 32 -12.02 -7.26 0.34
N PRO A 33 -12.20 -7.90 1.50
CA PRO A 33 -11.09 -8.19 2.40
C PRO A 33 -10.14 -9.19 1.73
N LEU A 34 -8.84 -9.04 1.99
CA LEU A 34 -7.86 -10.02 1.56
C LEU A 34 -8.11 -11.35 2.31
N PRO A 35 -7.91 -12.52 1.65
CA PRO A 35 -7.95 -13.80 2.35
C PRO A 35 -6.97 -13.82 3.53
N GLU A 36 -7.31 -14.54 4.59
CA GLU A 36 -6.48 -14.61 5.80
C GLU A 36 -5.14 -15.31 5.52
N SER A 37 -5.16 -16.40 4.75
CA SER A 37 -3.95 -17.13 4.38
C SER A 37 -3.36 -16.61 3.07
N VAL A 38 -2.06 -16.28 3.10
CA VAL A 38 -1.30 -15.89 1.91
C VAL A 38 -1.27 -17.01 0.87
N SER A 39 -1.39 -18.28 1.28
CA SER A 39 -1.45 -19.41 0.34
C SER A 39 -2.68 -19.38 -0.57
N GLU A 40 -3.73 -18.64 -0.19
CA GLU A 40 -4.98 -18.53 -0.94
C GLU A 40 -5.05 -17.26 -1.79
N TRP A 41 -4.03 -16.40 -1.73
CA TRP A 41 -4.04 -15.14 -2.45
C TRP A 41 -3.88 -15.36 -3.96
N THR A 42 -4.85 -14.86 -4.70
CA THR A 42 -4.80 -14.77 -6.17
C THR A 42 -3.95 -13.57 -6.62
N PRO A 43 -3.59 -13.47 -7.91
CA PRO A 43 -2.91 -12.29 -8.43
C PRO A 43 -3.68 -10.98 -8.19
N ILE A 44 -5.02 -11.03 -8.13
CA ILE A 44 -5.86 -9.88 -7.83
C ILE A 44 -5.72 -9.46 -6.35
N ASP A 45 -5.59 -10.43 -5.44
CA ASP A 45 -5.38 -10.17 -4.02
C ASP A 45 -3.98 -9.56 -3.80
N VAL A 46 -2.95 -10.08 -4.49
CA VAL A 46 -1.60 -9.50 -4.48
C VAL A 46 -1.59 -8.08 -5.04
N GLU A 47 -2.26 -7.82 -6.16
CA GLU A 47 -2.40 -6.47 -6.72
C GLU A 47 -3.08 -5.53 -5.72
N THR A 48 -4.15 -5.99 -5.08
CA THR A 48 -4.87 -5.24 -4.06
C THR A 48 -3.98 -4.91 -2.86
N TRP A 49 -3.16 -5.87 -2.42
CA TRP A 49 -2.19 -5.68 -1.35
C TRP A 49 -1.08 -4.69 -1.72
N VAL A 50 -0.52 -4.78 -2.93
CA VAL A 50 0.48 -3.82 -3.44
C VAL A 50 -0.08 -2.40 -3.48
N ASN A 51 -1.29 -2.26 -3.97
CA ASN A 51 -1.94 -0.95 -4.10
C ASN A 51 -2.33 -0.38 -2.73
N ARG A 52 -2.98 -1.16 -1.87
CA ARG A 52 -3.62 -0.65 -0.65
C ARG A 52 -2.76 -0.78 0.61
N THR A 53 -2.09 -1.90 0.78
CA THR A 53 -1.28 -2.17 1.99
C THR A 53 0.12 -1.59 1.82
N LEU A 54 0.78 -1.90 0.71
CA LEU A 54 2.09 -1.30 0.43
C LEU A 54 1.99 0.16 -0.01
N GLY A 55 0.89 0.57 -0.66
CA GLY A 55 0.70 1.94 -1.12
C GLY A 55 1.50 2.28 -2.37
N TYR A 56 1.83 1.28 -3.20
CA TYR A 56 2.64 1.45 -4.41
C TYR A 56 1.93 0.91 -5.66
N PRO A 57 0.83 1.56 -6.11
CA PRO A 57 0.03 1.09 -7.23
C PRO A 57 0.83 0.95 -8.54
N GLU A 58 1.96 1.66 -8.69
CA GLU A 58 2.83 1.58 -9.87
C GLU A 58 3.40 0.19 -10.13
N TYR A 59 3.49 -0.67 -9.11
CA TYR A 59 3.98 -2.06 -9.27
C TYR A 59 2.86 -3.05 -9.62
N SER A 60 1.60 -2.61 -9.70
CA SER A 60 0.45 -3.45 -10.02
C SER A 60 0.54 -4.09 -11.42
N SER A 61 1.14 -3.38 -12.39
CA SER A 61 1.37 -3.94 -13.72
C SER A 61 2.28 -5.17 -13.68
N ILE A 62 3.35 -5.10 -12.90
CA ILE A 62 4.31 -6.21 -12.73
C ILE A 62 3.60 -7.44 -12.16
N VAL A 63 2.74 -7.26 -11.15
CA VAL A 63 1.95 -8.34 -10.56
C VAL A 63 1.07 -9.02 -11.61
N ARG A 64 0.39 -8.23 -12.46
CA ARG A 64 -0.48 -8.76 -13.52
C ARG A 64 0.29 -9.44 -14.64
N GLU A 65 1.39 -8.85 -15.08
CA GLU A 65 2.22 -9.38 -16.17
C GLU A 65 2.88 -10.71 -15.80
N HIS A 66 3.31 -10.85 -14.55
CA HIS A 66 4.00 -12.05 -14.07
C HIS A 66 3.08 -13.02 -13.31
N LEU A 67 1.77 -12.71 -13.24
CA LEU A 67 0.75 -13.49 -12.53
C LEU A 67 1.19 -13.87 -11.10
N ILE A 68 1.74 -12.89 -10.36
CA ILE A 68 2.28 -13.13 -9.02
C ILE A 68 1.14 -13.42 -8.07
N ASP A 69 1.01 -14.67 -7.63
CA ASP A 69 0.10 -15.12 -6.58
C ASP A 69 0.79 -15.10 -5.20
N GLY A 70 0.03 -15.39 -4.13
CA GLY A 70 0.57 -15.38 -2.77
C GLY A 70 1.77 -16.31 -2.54
N PRO A 71 1.72 -17.59 -2.93
CA PRO A 71 2.86 -18.49 -2.85
C PRO A 71 4.10 -17.97 -3.59
N THR A 72 3.93 -17.41 -4.78
CA THR A 72 5.03 -16.83 -5.56
C THR A 72 5.57 -15.56 -4.90
N LEU A 73 4.68 -14.72 -4.35
CA LEU A 73 5.04 -13.48 -3.65
C LEU A 73 5.99 -13.73 -2.46
N VAL A 74 5.77 -14.81 -1.71
CA VAL A 74 6.63 -15.13 -0.57
C VAL A 74 7.94 -15.81 -0.99
N MET A 75 8.11 -16.21 -2.26
CA MET A 75 9.33 -16.86 -2.74
C MET A 75 10.23 -15.93 -3.56
N LEU A 76 9.69 -14.82 -4.08
CA LEU A 76 10.42 -13.96 -5.00
C LEU A 76 11.52 -13.11 -4.35
N ASP A 77 12.44 -12.66 -5.20
CA ASP A 77 13.48 -11.67 -4.89
C ASP A 77 12.99 -10.29 -5.34
N VAL A 78 12.67 -9.44 -4.36
CA VAL A 78 12.07 -8.11 -4.58
C VAL A 78 12.90 -7.25 -5.54
N GLU A 79 14.23 -7.26 -5.39
CA GLU A 79 15.11 -6.39 -6.18
C GLU A 79 15.11 -6.81 -7.65
N LYS A 80 14.99 -8.11 -7.92
CA LYS A 80 14.97 -8.65 -9.28
C LYS A 80 13.59 -8.54 -9.93
N THR A 81 12.53 -8.82 -9.16
CA THR A 81 11.18 -8.88 -9.72
C THR A 81 10.54 -7.51 -9.85
N PHE A 82 10.63 -6.67 -8.81
CA PHE A 82 9.98 -5.36 -8.82
C PHE A 82 10.91 -4.21 -9.23
N ALA A 83 12.24 -4.44 -9.21
CA ALA A 83 13.27 -3.45 -9.55
C ALA A 83 12.91 -2.04 -9.03
N PRO A 84 12.71 -1.86 -7.72
CA PRO A 84 12.12 -0.65 -7.18
C PRO A 84 12.98 0.57 -7.49
N LYS A 85 12.37 1.58 -8.14
CA LYS A 85 13.03 2.85 -8.50
C LYS A 85 13.72 3.53 -7.31
N TYR A 86 13.11 3.45 -6.12
CA TYR A 86 13.64 4.05 -4.90
C TYR A 86 13.98 2.97 -3.87
N HIS A 87 15.13 3.11 -3.22
CA HIS A 87 15.60 2.15 -2.22
C HIS A 87 14.58 1.91 -1.09
N VAL A 88 13.88 2.95 -0.66
CA VAL A 88 12.86 2.87 0.40
C VAL A 88 11.67 1.96 0.03
N HIS A 89 11.34 1.84 -1.27
CA HIS A 89 10.29 0.92 -1.72
C HIS A 89 10.73 -0.53 -1.51
N GLY A 90 11.97 -0.88 -1.90
CA GLY A 90 12.53 -2.22 -1.70
C GLY A 90 12.58 -2.63 -0.23
N VAL A 91 12.95 -1.70 0.66
CA VAL A 91 12.93 -1.92 2.11
C VAL A 91 11.50 -2.22 2.60
N LYS A 92 10.50 -1.44 2.19
CA LYS A 92 9.11 -1.64 2.61
C LYS A 92 8.52 -2.95 2.08
N PHE A 93 8.79 -3.29 0.82
CA PHE A 93 8.40 -4.57 0.22
C PHE A 93 8.96 -5.74 1.01
N ARG A 94 10.28 -5.74 1.25
CA ARG A 94 10.96 -6.83 1.98
C ARG A 94 10.38 -6.99 3.38
N ALA A 95 10.19 -5.89 4.10
CA ALA A 95 9.59 -5.93 5.43
C ALA A 95 8.19 -6.56 5.43
N HIS A 96 7.31 -6.19 4.49
CA HIS A 96 5.98 -6.79 4.45
C HIS A 96 6.01 -8.25 3.98
N ILE A 97 6.86 -8.61 3.02
CA ILE A 97 7.00 -10.01 2.60
C ILE A 97 7.54 -10.87 3.74
N ASP A 98 8.46 -10.36 4.55
CA ASP A 98 8.94 -11.08 5.73
C ASP A 98 7.84 -11.27 6.78
N ILE A 99 6.95 -10.29 6.97
CA ILE A 99 5.72 -10.45 7.77
C ILE A 99 4.83 -11.55 7.18
N LEU A 100 4.58 -11.55 5.87
CA LEU A 100 3.76 -12.57 5.20
C LEU A 100 4.36 -13.98 5.30
N ARG A 101 5.68 -14.09 5.37
CA ARG A 101 6.40 -15.36 5.61
C ARG A 101 6.30 -15.85 7.05
N GLY A 102 5.68 -15.09 7.95
CA GLY A 102 5.72 -15.35 9.39
C GLY A 102 7.10 -15.12 10.00
N ARG A 103 8.02 -14.47 9.27
CA ARG A 103 9.33 -14.06 9.78
C ARG A 103 9.19 -12.71 10.48
N CYS A 104 8.41 -12.70 11.56
CA CYS A 104 8.33 -11.55 12.43
C CYS A 104 9.71 -11.30 13.05
N ALA A 105 10.21 -10.06 12.97
CA ALA A 105 11.40 -9.63 13.67
C ALA A 105 11.12 -9.49 15.17
N CYS A 106 11.08 -10.61 15.90
CA CYS A 106 11.17 -10.62 17.37
C CYS A 106 12.20 -11.70 17.74
N PRO A 107 13.36 -11.38 18.35
CA PRO A 107 13.58 -10.33 19.35
C PRO A 107 14.92 -9.58 19.19
N GLN A 108 15.13 -8.75 18.17
CA GLN A 108 16.18 -7.71 18.21
C GLN A 108 15.73 -6.40 17.55
N ARG A 109 15.10 -5.56 18.38
CA ARG A 109 15.31 -4.11 18.54
C ARG A 109 15.17 -3.12 17.37
N ALA A 110 14.53 -3.47 16.26
CA ALA A 110 13.77 -2.46 15.52
C ALA A 110 12.63 -3.00 14.66
N THR A 111 11.39 -2.90 15.15
CA THR A 111 10.18 -3.35 14.44
C THR A 111 9.40 -2.21 13.78
N ASP A 112 9.76 -0.97 14.05
CA ASP A 112 9.14 0.20 13.44
C ASP A 112 10.18 1.27 13.07
N PHE A 113 9.73 2.27 12.31
CA PHE A 113 10.54 3.42 11.91
C PHE A 113 11.21 4.09 13.12
N TRP A 114 10.53 4.14 14.28
CA TRP A 114 11.03 4.75 15.50
C TRP A 114 12.18 3.95 16.15
N SER A 115 12.13 2.63 16.08
CA SER A 115 13.19 1.79 16.60
C SER A 115 14.43 1.81 15.68
N PHE A 116 14.23 1.93 14.36
CA PHE A 116 15.32 2.21 13.42
C PHE A 116 15.92 3.59 13.68
N PHE A 117 15.08 4.60 13.93
CA PHE A 117 15.47 5.95 14.33
C PHE A 117 16.28 5.94 15.63
N GLU A 118 15.89 5.13 16.61
CA GLU A 118 16.58 5.01 17.90
C GLU A 118 17.97 4.38 17.76
N THR A 119 18.14 3.45 16.82
CA THR A 119 19.43 2.78 16.56
C THR A 119 20.36 3.58 15.63
N ARG A 120 19.81 4.45 14.76
CA ARG A 120 20.52 5.23 13.73
C ARG A 120 20.20 6.73 13.85
N SER A 121 20.05 7.22 15.07
CA SER A 121 19.57 8.58 15.36
C SER A 121 20.48 9.66 14.79
N ASP A 122 21.77 9.37 14.64
CA ASP A 122 22.78 10.26 14.06
C ASP A 122 22.49 10.61 12.60
N ILE A 123 22.02 9.65 11.80
CA ILE A 123 21.70 9.86 10.38
C ILE A 123 20.42 10.67 10.24
N VAL A 124 19.38 10.35 11.03
CA VAL A 124 18.09 11.03 10.93
C VAL A 124 18.12 12.41 11.58
N LEU A 125 18.89 12.63 12.65
CA LEU A 125 19.12 13.97 13.20
C LEU A 125 19.89 14.86 12.22
N ARG A 126 20.88 14.31 11.50
CA ARG A 126 21.59 15.06 10.45
C ARG A 126 20.66 15.45 9.31
N LEU A 127 19.83 14.52 8.82
CA LEU A 127 18.85 14.81 7.77
C LEU A 127 17.71 15.72 8.25
N GLY A 128 17.21 15.52 9.47
CA GLY A 128 16.15 16.33 10.07
C GLY A 128 16.58 17.77 10.32
N SER A 129 17.83 17.97 10.75
CA SER A 129 18.44 19.31 10.83
C SER A 129 18.53 19.95 9.45
N PHE A 130 18.96 19.21 8.43
CA PHE A 130 19.02 19.72 7.06
C PHE A 130 17.63 20.04 6.48
N LEU A 131 16.60 19.23 6.76
CA LEU A 131 15.22 19.45 6.29
C LEU A 131 14.50 20.57 7.04
N ALA A 132 14.84 20.82 8.30
CA ALA A 132 14.33 21.95 9.08
C ALA A 132 14.90 23.30 8.58
N PHE A 133 16.13 23.31 8.08
CA PHE A 133 16.79 24.54 7.60
C PHE A 133 16.73 24.74 6.07
N ALA A 134 16.51 23.69 5.28
CA ALA A 134 16.42 23.77 3.82
C ALA A 134 15.46 22.71 3.24
N PRO A 135 14.14 22.87 3.40
CA PRO A 135 13.15 21.87 2.97
C PRO A 135 13.14 21.58 1.45
N ARG A 136 13.81 22.42 0.64
CA ARG A 136 13.90 22.27 -0.82
C ARG A 136 15.19 21.65 -1.36
N ALA A 137 16.17 21.34 -0.51
CA ALA A 137 17.44 20.75 -0.94
C ALA A 137 17.47 19.21 -0.87
N GLY A 138 16.46 18.58 -0.25
CA GLY A 138 16.40 17.12 -0.05
C GLY A 138 15.81 16.31 -1.21
N PHE A 139 15.46 16.95 -2.33
CA PHE A 139 14.95 16.31 -3.55
C PHE A 139 15.76 16.77 -4.76
N VAL A 140 17.04 16.37 -4.81
CA VAL A 140 17.83 16.34 -6.05
C VAL A 140 18.65 15.06 -6.05
#